data_AF-A0A958HUN2-F1
#
_entry.id   AF-A0A958HUN2-F1
#
_cell.length_a   1.000
_cell.length_b   1.000
_cell.length_c   1.000
_cell.angle_alpha   90.00
_cell.angle_beta   90.00
_cell.angle_gamma   90.00
#
_symmetry.space_group_name_H-M   'P 1'
#
loop_
_entity.id
_entity.type
_entity.pdbx_description
1 polymer ?
#
loop_
_entity_poly.entity_id
_entity_poly.type
_entity_poly.pdbx_seq_one_letter_code
_entity_poly.pdbx_strand_id
1 'polypeptide(L)'
;RALRQRQLLLILDNCEHLLAACAALASRLHRDCPQLTLLATSLQPLGLPAEIVWPVPPLALPDISTPATLANCDAVQLFLDRARRVQPGFDPTSAELGQIAAICRRLDGLPLAIELAAARARLLTPAQITTRLDDTFQLLTRGTTSPLPRHQTLQAAMDWSYQLLTAPQQALLRHLAVFGSGFNLAAAEAVFGQPNVLDLLADLVDRSLVLVTTPAGE
;
A
#
# COMPACT_ATOMS: atom_id res chain seq x y z
N ARG A 1 -17.66 -31.39 -4.01
CA ARG A 1 -19.08 -31.81 -4.17
C ARG A 1 -20.03 -30.90 -3.39
N ALA A 2 -19.81 -30.64 -2.09
CA ALA A 2 -20.69 -29.82 -1.26
C ALA A 2 -20.95 -28.38 -1.78
N LEU A 3 -20.00 -27.81 -2.53
CA LEU A 3 -20.09 -26.42 -3.03
C LEU A 3 -20.71 -26.29 -4.43
N ARG A 4 -20.87 -27.39 -5.19
CA ARG A 4 -21.14 -27.36 -6.65
C ARG A 4 -22.44 -26.65 -7.03
N GLN A 5 -23.47 -26.71 -6.17
CA GLN A 5 -24.79 -26.12 -6.40
C GLN A 5 -25.10 -24.99 -5.42
N ARG A 6 -24.08 -24.47 -4.71
CA ARG A 6 -24.28 -23.38 -3.75
C ARG A 6 -23.85 -22.06 -4.36
N GLN A 7 -24.66 -21.03 -4.15
CA GLN A 7 -24.29 -19.64 -4.38
C GLN A 7 -23.56 -19.14 -3.15
N LEU A 8 -22.25 -18.99 -3.24
CA LEU A 8 -21.40 -18.58 -2.12
C LEU A 8 -20.32 -17.64 -2.62
N LEU A 9 -19.88 -16.74 -1.74
CA LEU A 9 -18.62 -16.02 -1.87
C LEU A 9 -17.57 -16.77 -1.03
N LEU A 10 -16.49 -17.19 -1.67
CA LEU A 10 -15.32 -17.74 -0.98
C LEU A 10 -14.18 -16.73 -1.08
N ILE A 11 -13.67 -16.32 0.08
CA ILE A 11 -12.55 -15.40 0.20
C ILE A 11 -11.27 -16.20 0.44
N LEU A 12 -10.27 -16.00 -0.42
CA LEU A 12 -8.92 -16.52 -0.26
C LEU A 12 -8.02 -15.36 0.15
N ASP A 13 -7.67 -15.28 1.43
CA ASP A 13 -6.90 -14.17 1.96
C ASP A 13 -5.39 -14.45 1.86
N ASN A 14 -4.59 -13.43 1.55
CA ASN A 14 -3.12 -13.43 1.61
C ASN A 14 -2.47 -14.51 0.73
N CYS A 15 -2.89 -14.64 -0.53
CA CYS A 15 -2.50 -15.77 -1.40
C CYS A 15 -1.04 -15.77 -1.86
N GLU A 16 -0.28 -14.68 -1.70
CA GLU A 16 1.05 -14.49 -2.28
C GLU A 16 2.08 -15.55 -1.86
N HIS A 17 1.93 -16.13 -0.67
CA HIS A 17 2.83 -17.15 -0.13
C HIS A 17 2.55 -18.57 -0.68
N LEU A 18 1.37 -18.80 -1.25
CA LEU A 18 0.91 -20.08 -1.80
C LEU A 18 0.30 -19.91 -3.19
N LEU A 19 0.84 -18.97 -3.98
CA LEU A 19 0.25 -18.51 -5.24
C LEU A 19 -0.16 -19.67 -6.16
N ALA A 20 0.76 -20.62 -6.39
CA ALA A 20 0.50 -21.78 -7.25
C ALA A 20 -0.61 -22.70 -6.70
N ALA A 21 -0.66 -22.91 -5.38
CA ALA A 21 -1.68 -23.74 -4.75
C ALA A 21 -3.05 -23.05 -4.77
N CYS A 22 -3.09 -21.74 -4.50
CA CYS A 22 -4.29 -20.92 -4.58
C CYS A 22 -4.82 -20.87 -6.02
N ALA A 23 -3.96 -20.67 -7.01
CA ALA A 23 -4.31 -20.68 -8.43
C ALA A 23 -4.88 -22.03 -8.87
N ALA A 24 -4.28 -23.14 -8.45
CA ALA A 24 -4.77 -24.49 -8.75
C ALA A 24 -6.15 -24.74 -8.11
N LEU A 25 -6.34 -24.32 -6.85
CA LEU A 25 -7.61 -24.42 -6.15
C LEU A 25 -8.69 -23.58 -6.83
N ALA A 26 -8.41 -22.30 -7.07
CA ALA A 26 -9.33 -21.36 -7.71
C ALA A 26 -9.72 -21.84 -9.12
N SER A 27 -8.75 -22.31 -9.92
CA SER A 27 -9.02 -22.92 -11.23
C SER A 27 -9.98 -24.09 -11.16
N ARG A 28 -9.79 -24.98 -10.17
CA ARG A 28 -10.65 -26.15 -10.01
C ARG A 28 -12.06 -25.75 -9.55
N LEU A 29 -12.15 -24.85 -8.58
CA LEU A 29 -13.43 -24.36 -8.06
C LEU A 29 -14.22 -23.62 -9.13
N HIS A 30 -13.58 -22.78 -9.93
CA HIS A 30 -14.20 -22.08 -11.04
C HIS A 30 -14.81 -23.05 -12.07
N ARG A 31 -14.09 -24.13 -12.43
CA ARG A 31 -14.60 -25.16 -13.35
C ARG A 31 -15.73 -26.00 -12.75
N ASP A 32 -15.59 -26.39 -11.48
CA ASP A 32 -16.48 -27.40 -10.87
C ASP A 32 -17.72 -26.80 -10.18
N CYS A 33 -17.71 -25.49 -9.88
CA CYS A 33 -18.71 -24.79 -9.08
C CYS A 33 -19.11 -23.45 -9.76
N PRO A 34 -19.97 -23.47 -10.80
CA PRO A 34 -20.26 -22.29 -11.63
C PRO A 34 -21.02 -21.16 -10.89
N GLN A 35 -21.56 -21.44 -9.71
CA GLN A 35 -22.27 -20.48 -8.86
C GLN A 35 -21.40 -19.89 -7.73
N LEU A 36 -20.12 -20.27 -7.66
CA LEU A 36 -19.19 -19.78 -6.66
C LEU A 36 -18.54 -18.49 -7.15
N THR A 37 -18.58 -17.44 -6.33
CA THR A 37 -17.75 -16.25 -6.49
C THR A 37 -16.48 -16.42 -5.68
N LEU A 38 -15.33 -16.19 -6.29
CA LEU A 38 -14.03 -16.19 -5.62
C LEU A 38 -13.53 -14.76 -5.50
N LEU A 39 -13.14 -14.36 -4.28
CA LEU A 39 -12.40 -13.12 -4.04
C LEU A 39 -11.06 -13.51 -3.43
N ALA A 40 -9.96 -13.23 -4.13
CA ALA A 40 -8.62 -13.46 -3.61
C ALA A 40 -7.97 -12.13 -3.26
N THR A 41 -7.34 -12.04 -2.09
CA THR A 41 -6.40 -10.96 -1.77
C THR A 41 -4.99 -11.52 -1.94
N SER A 42 -4.12 -10.75 -2.58
CA SER A 42 -2.75 -11.15 -2.88
C SER A 42 -1.93 -9.91 -3.25
N LEU A 43 -0.62 -9.96 -2.99
CA LEU A 43 0.32 -8.96 -3.51
C LEU A 43 0.62 -9.12 -5.00
N GLN A 44 0.28 -10.27 -5.59
CA GLN A 44 0.46 -10.53 -7.01
C GLN A 44 -0.72 -11.33 -7.60
N PRO A 45 -1.06 -11.17 -8.89
CA PRO A 45 -2.12 -11.92 -9.53
C PRO A 45 -1.94 -13.44 -9.38
N LEU A 46 -3.04 -14.19 -9.32
CA LEU A 46 -3.00 -15.67 -9.35
C LEU A 46 -2.62 -16.21 -10.73
N GLY A 47 -2.71 -15.39 -11.78
CA GLY A 47 -2.35 -15.72 -13.15
C GLY A 47 -3.40 -16.57 -13.87
N LEU A 48 -4.68 -16.46 -13.50
CA LEU A 48 -5.73 -17.25 -14.13
C LEU A 48 -6.33 -16.52 -15.34
N PRO A 49 -6.65 -17.21 -16.44
CA PRO A 49 -7.25 -16.57 -17.62
C PRO A 49 -8.57 -15.84 -17.36
N ALA A 50 -9.34 -16.28 -16.36
CA ALA A 50 -10.61 -15.68 -15.95
C ALA A 50 -10.47 -14.73 -14.74
N GLU A 51 -9.24 -14.42 -14.32
CA GLU A 51 -8.99 -13.50 -13.22
C GLU A 51 -9.25 -12.05 -13.63
N ILE A 52 -9.95 -11.34 -12.76
CA ILE A 52 -10.08 -9.88 -12.84
C ILE A 52 -9.25 -9.32 -11.70
N VAL A 53 -8.14 -8.66 -12.03
CA VAL A 53 -7.28 -8.00 -11.04
C VAL A 53 -7.90 -6.64 -10.70
N TRP A 54 -8.16 -6.41 -9.42
CA TRP A 54 -8.62 -5.13 -8.90
C TRP A 54 -7.52 -4.50 -8.03
N PRO A 55 -6.70 -3.58 -8.58
CA PRO A 55 -5.72 -2.86 -7.79
C PRO A 55 -6.42 -2.02 -6.71
N VAL A 56 -5.94 -2.08 -5.47
CA VAL A 56 -6.45 -1.25 -4.38
C VAL A 56 -5.58 0.01 -4.31
N PRO A 57 -6.09 1.18 -4.75
CA PRO A 57 -5.30 2.41 -4.70
C PRO A 57 -5.09 2.87 -3.25
N PRO A 58 -4.03 3.65 -2.97
CA PRO A 58 -3.93 4.43 -1.74
C PRO A 58 -5.13 5.37 -1.56
N LEU A 59 -5.29 5.91 -0.35
CA LEU A 59 -6.36 6.89 -0.10
C LEU A 59 -6.14 8.14 -0.94
N ALA A 60 -7.26 8.76 -1.36
CA ALA A 60 -7.22 10.04 -2.04
C ALA A 60 -6.42 11.05 -1.19
N LEU A 61 -5.49 11.74 -1.85
CA LEU A 61 -4.63 12.73 -1.20
C LEU A 61 -5.28 14.12 -1.25
N PRO A 62 -5.01 14.97 -0.25
CA PRO A 62 -5.58 16.30 -0.19
C PRO A 62 -4.95 17.23 -1.22
N ASP A 63 -5.78 17.97 -1.95
CA ASP A 63 -5.33 19.08 -2.77
C ASP A 63 -5.12 20.33 -1.90
N ILE A 64 -3.85 20.68 -1.69
CA ILE A 64 -3.45 21.84 -0.88
C ILE A 64 -3.90 23.17 -1.48
N SER A 65 -4.25 23.20 -2.77
CA SER A 65 -4.77 24.39 -3.45
C SER A 65 -6.21 24.73 -3.03
N THR A 66 -6.92 23.79 -2.39
CA THR A 66 -8.28 23.99 -1.89
C THR A 66 -8.39 23.72 -0.38
N PRO A 67 -7.86 24.62 0.49
CA PRO A 67 -7.85 24.43 1.95
C PRO A 67 -9.21 24.11 2.58
N ALA A 68 -10.31 24.60 2.00
CA ALA A 68 -11.67 24.37 2.49
C ALA A 68 -12.14 22.90 2.36
N THR A 69 -11.50 22.08 1.52
CA THR A 69 -11.88 20.68 1.28
C THR A 69 -11.03 19.68 2.04
N LEU A 70 -9.93 20.12 2.68
CA LEU A 70 -8.94 19.25 3.33
C LEU A 70 -9.58 18.28 4.33
N ALA A 71 -10.53 18.77 5.14
CA ALA A 71 -11.20 17.94 6.13
C ALA A 71 -12.04 16.81 5.52
N ASN A 72 -12.45 16.90 4.25
CA ASN A 72 -13.28 15.90 3.57
C ASN A 72 -12.45 14.90 2.74
N CYS A 73 -11.13 15.05 2.71
CA CYS A 73 -10.24 14.12 2.04
C CYS A 73 -10.09 12.82 2.85
N ASP A 74 -10.16 11.66 2.19
CA ASP A 74 -10.12 10.33 2.83
C ASP A 74 -8.88 10.13 3.72
N ALA A 75 -7.70 10.52 3.23
CA ALA A 75 -6.46 10.40 3.99
C ALA A 75 -6.47 11.25 5.27
N VAL A 76 -7.02 12.47 5.19
CA VAL A 76 -7.16 13.38 6.34
C VAL A 76 -8.21 12.85 7.30
N GLN A 77 -9.37 12.41 6.80
CA GLN A 77 -10.43 11.79 7.61
C GLN A 77 -9.90 10.59 8.42
N LEU A 78 -9.10 9.72 7.79
CA LEU A 78 -8.46 8.61 8.48
C LEU A 78 -7.53 9.10 9.60
N PHE A 79 -6.68 10.10 9.34
CA PHE A 79 -5.81 10.67 10.37
C PHE A 79 -6.63 11.19 11.55
N LEU A 80 -7.71 11.95 11.29
CA LEU A 80 -8.57 12.50 12.33
C LEU A 80 -9.29 11.42 13.14
N ASP A 81 -9.83 10.39 12.49
CA ASP A 81 -10.43 9.22 13.15
C ASP A 81 -9.42 8.56 14.10
N ARG A 82 -8.19 8.29 13.63
CA ARG A 82 -7.16 7.62 14.43
C ARG A 82 -6.61 8.51 15.56
N ALA A 83 -6.42 9.80 15.31
CA ALA A 83 -5.98 10.77 16.31
C ALA A 83 -6.98 10.88 17.46
N ARG A 84 -8.29 10.94 17.15
CA ARG A 84 -9.36 11.01 18.17
C ARG A 84 -9.44 9.77 19.06
N ARG A 85 -9.00 8.60 18.58
CA ARG A 85 -8.93 7.38 19.40
C ARG A 85 -7.83 7.42 20.47
N VAL A 86 -6.72 8.13 20.21
CA VAL A 86 -5.59 8.25 21.16
C VAL A 86 -5.62 9.55 21.97
N GLN A 87 -6.35 10.57 21.49
CA GLN A 87 -6.61 11.84 22.15
C GLN A 87 -8.09 12.23 21.94
N PRO A 88 -8.99 11.84 22.86
CA PRO A 88 -10.40 12.24 22.79
C PRO A 88 -10.53 13.76 22.74
N GLY A 89 -11.38 14.27 21.85
CA GLY A 89 -11.55 15.71 21.63
C GLY A 89 -10.51 16.36 20.72
N PHE A 90 -9.69 15.57 20.01
CA PHE A 90 -8.81 16.10 18.97
C PHE A 90 -9.62 16.79 17.86
N ASP A 91 -9.53 18.12 17.86
CA ASP A 91 -10.19 19.02 16.93
C ASP A 91 -9.18 20.04 16.39
N PRO A 92 -8.58 19.79 15.21
CA PRO A 92 -7.47 20.58 14.71
C PRO A 92 -7.95 21.94 14.17
N THR A 93 -7.13 22.96 14.42
CA THR A 93 -7.27 24.26 13.76
C THR A 93 -7.03 24.16 12.24
N SER A 94 -7.45 25.17 11.47
CA SER A 94 -7.18 25.20 10.02
C SER A 94 -5.69 25.10 9.67
N ALA A 95 -4.81 25.65 10.51
CA ALA A 95 -3.37 25.53 10.33
C ALA A 95 -2.88 24.09 10.55
N GLU A 96 -3.42 23.40 11.57
CA GLU A 96 -3.11 22.00 11.85
C GLU A 96 -3.68 21.06 10.79
N LEU A 97 -4.85 21.35 10.21
CA LEU A 97 -5.37 20.63 9.05
C LEU A 97 -4.42 20.71 7.85
N GLY A 98 -3.80 21.87 7.61
CA GLY A 98 -2.76 22.01 6.60
C GLY A 98 -1.53 21.12 6.87
N GLN A 99 -1.11 21.01 8.14
CA GLN A 99 -0.01 20.11 8.53
C GLN A 99 -0.38 18.63 8.40
N ILE A 100 -1.60 18.26 8.77
CA ILE A 100 -2.12 16.90 8.59
C ILE A 100 -2.18 16.54 7.10
N ALA A 101 -2.62 17.47 6.25
CA ALA A 101 -2.61 17.27 4.81
C ALA A 101 -1.19 17.04 4.26
N ALA A 102 -0.20 17.80 4.75
CA ALA A 102 1.21 17.58 4.40
C ALA A 102 1.73 16.21 4.87
N ILE A 103 1.35 15.77 6.07
CA ILE A 103 1.65 14.42 6.57
C ILE A 103 1.05 13.35 5.65
N CYS A 104 -0.25 13.44 5.33
CA CYS A 104 -0.93 12.47 4.47
C CYS A 104 -0.27 12.36 3.09
N ARG A 105 0.12 13.50 2.48
CA ARG A 105 0.84 13.53 1.21
C ARG A 105 2.22 12.88 1.31
N ARG A 106 2.94 13.14 2.39
CA ARG A 106 4.28 12.58 2.62
C ARG A 106 4.26 11.07 2.86
N LEU A 107 3.12 10.56 3.31
CA LEU A 107 2.88 9.13 3.51
C LEU A 107 2.17 8.49 2.30
N ASP A 108 2.12 9.19 1.17
CA ASP A 108 1.56 8.74 -0.12
C ASP A 108 0.13 8.17 -0.02
N GLY A 109 -0.65 8.63 0.97
CA GLY A 109 -2.03 8.17 1.16
C GLY A 109 -2.13 6.74 1.70
N LEU A 110 -1.01 6.14 2.14
CA LEU A 110 -0.97 4.77 2.65
C LEU A 110 -1.72 4.67 3.99
N PRO A 111 -2.85 3.94 4.06
CA PRO A 111 -3.70 3.93 5.25
C PRO A 111 -2.96 3.54 6.54
N LEU A 112 -2.14 2.50 6.47
CA LEU A 112 -1.39 2.01 7.62
C LEU A 112 -0.35 3.04 8.08
N ALA A 113 0.38 3.67 7.17
CA ALA A 113 1.36 4.70 7.53
C ALA A 113 0.68 5.92 8.19
N ILE A 114 -0.48 6.32 7.69
CA ILE A 114 -1.31 7.40 8.28
C ILE A 114 -1.76 7.02 9.69
N GLU A 115 -2.24 5.79 9.92
CA GLU A 115 -2.64 5.31 11.25
C GLU A 115 -1.46 5.37 12.24
N LEU A 116 -0.27 4.94 11.81
CA LEU A 116 0.95 4.96 12.60
C LEU A 116 1.37 6.39 12.99
N ALA A 117 1.26 7.35 12.06
CA ALA A 117 1.54 8.75 12.32
C ALA A 117 0.49 9.37 13.26
N ALA A 118 -0.79 9.11 13.02
CA ALA A 118 -1.91 9.61 13.83
C ALA A 118 -1.84 9.11 15.28
N ALA A 119 -1.35 7.88 15.51
CA ALA A 119 -1.12 7.36 16.86
C ALA A 119 -0.14 8.20 17.69
N ARG A 120 0.71 9.02 17.04
CA ARG A 120 1.64 9.94 17.71
C ARG A 120 1.00 11.24 18.17
N ALA A 121 -0.24 11.54 17.76
CA ALA A 121 -0.96 12.74 18.17
C ALA A 121 -1.13 12.86 19.70
N ARG A 122 -1.10 11.74 20.43
CA ARG A 122 -1.10 11.72 21.91
C ARG A 122 0.10 12.48 22.52
N LEU A 123 1.22 12.55 21.82
CA LEU A 123 2.48 13.10 22.33
C LEU A 123 3.03 14.26 21.52
N LEU A 124 2.65 14.36 20.23
CA LEU A 124 3.21 15.29 19.28
C LEU A 124 2.11 16.09 18.59
N THR A 125 2.37 17.37 18.36
CA THR A 125 1.51 18.20 17.49
C THR A 125 1.67 17.78 16.01
N PRO A 126 0.71 18.10 15.12
CA PRO A 126 0.86 17.82 13.70
C PRO A 126 2.16 18.39 13.10
N ALA A 127 2.53 19.63 13.44
CA ALA A 127 3.80 20.22 12.98
C ALA A 127 5.02 19.41 13.44
N GLN A 128 5.01 18.93 14.69
CA GLN A 128 6.07 18.09 15.26
C GLN A 128 6.16 16.71 14.62
N ILE A 129 5.04 16.17 14.13
CA ILE A 129 5.00 14.92 13.36
C ILE A 129 5.61 15.18 11.97
N THR A 130 5.20 16.24 11.28
CA THR A 130 5.74 16.62 9.96
C THR A 130 7.26 16.71 9.94
N THR A 131 7.87 17.43 10.91
CA THR A 131 9.33 17.59 11.01
C THR A 131 10.05 16.27 11.28
N ARG A 132 9.45 15.37 12.07
CA ARG A 132 10.10 14.09 12.37
C ARG A 132 9.89 13.03 11.30
N LEU A 133 8.95 13.24 10.38
CA LEU A 133 8.85 12.45 9.15
C LEU A 133 9.99 12.74 8.16
N ASP A 134 10.84 13.76 8.39
CA ASP A 134 12.13 13.88 7.70
C ASP A 134 13.03 12.65 7.92
N ASP A 135 12.85 11.98 9.06
CA ASP A 135 13.43 10.67 9.37
C ASP A 135 12.34 9.58 9.30
N THR A 136 11.61 9.51 8.17
CA THR A 136 10.35 8.75 7.93
C THR A 136 10.28 7.40 8.66
N PHE A 137 11.37 6.64 8.65
CA PHE A 137 11.42 5.30 9.23
C PHE A 137 11.55 5.27 10.75
N GLN A 138 12.25 6.22 11.37
CA GLN A 138 12.48 6.20 12.82
C GLN A 138 11.21 6.58 13.60
N LEU A 139 10.42 7.53 13.07
CA LEU A 139 9.17 7.94 13.69
C LEU A 139 8.09 6.86 13.61
N LEU A 140 8.04 6.08 12.54
CA LEU A 140 7.04 5.00 12.39
C LEU A 140 7.39 3.75 13.20
N THR A 141 8.68 3.51 13.50
CA THR A 141 9.15 2.29 14.18
C THR A 141 9.35 2.42 15.69
N ARG A 142 9.75 3.60 16.21
CA ARG A 142 10.09 3.75 17.64
C ARG A 142 8.96 4.36 18.45
N GLY A 143 8.13 3.55 19.11
CA GLY A 143 7.37 4.04 20.28
C GLY A 143 5.88 3.72 20.34
N THR A 144 5.50 2.45 20.26
CA THR A 144 4.26 1.99 20.86
C THR A 144 4.55 0.84 21.82
N THR A 145 4.55 1.13 23.12
CA THR A 145 4.27 0.14 24.18
C THR A 145 2.77 -0.18 24.19
N SER A 146 2.23 -0.50 23.02
CA SER A 146 0.86 -0.97 22.83
C SER A 146 0.94 -2.46 22.48
N PRO A 147 0.04 -3.32 22.98
CA PRO A 147 0.04 -4.76 22.66
C PRO A 147 -0.51 -5.01 21.26
N LEU A 148 -0.17 -4.18 20.27
CA LEU A 148 -0.56 -4.34 18.88
C LEU A 148 0.64 -4.90 18.11
N PRO A 149 0.65 -6.20 17.77
CA PRO A 149 1.72 -6.84 16.99
C PRO A 149 1.82 -6.33 15.53
N ARG A 150 1.13 -5.23 15.19
CA ARG A 150 0.96 -4.67 13.85
C ARG A 150 2.04 -3.64 13.44
N HIS A 151 2.83 -3.10 14.37
CA HIS A 151 3.84 -2.07 14.10
C HIS A 151 5.19 -2.64 13.62
N GLN A 152 5.54 -3.83 14.10
CA GLN A 152 6.58 -4.64 13.45
C GLN A 152 6.19 -4.99 12.00
N THR A 153 4.92 -4.84 11.63
CA THR A 153 4.32 -5.35 10.41
C THR A 153 4.42 -4.43 9.22
N LEU A 154 4.69 -3.12 9.34
CA LEU A 154 4.92 -2.31 8.14
C LEU A 154 6.32 -2.57 7.57
N GLN A 155 7.35 -2.55 8.43
CA GLN A 155 8.68 -2.99 8.02
C GLN A 155 8.71 -4.49 7.73
N ALA A 156 8.08 -5.35 8.56
CA ALA A 156 8.03 -6.77 8.23
C ALA A 156 7.20 -7.07 6.98
N ALA A 157 6.17 -6.28 6.63
CA ALA A 157 5.45 -6.45 5.36
C ALA A 157 6.32 -6.00 4.17
N MET A 158 7.05 -4.87 4.29
CA MET A 158 8.00 -4.47 3.24
C MET A 158 9.15 -5.46 3.10
N ASP A 159 9.72 -5.91 4.20
CA ASP A 159 10.78 -6.92 4.25
C ASP A 159 10.26 -8.26 3.69
N TRP A 160 9.02 -8.64 3.98
CA TRP A 160 8.38 -9.84 3.44
C TRP A 160 8.17 -9.74 1.92
N SER A 161 7.61 -8.63 1.44
CA SER A 161 7.46 -8.37 0.01
C SER A 161 8.81 -8.40 -0.72
N TYR A 162 9.85 -7.85 -0.10
CA TYR A 162 11.22 -7.88 -0.61
C TYR A 162 11.84 -9.28 -0.61
N GLN A 163 11.63 -10.06 0.46
CA GLN A 163 12.15 -11.43 0.60
C GLN A 163 11.52 -12.41 -0.40
N LEU A 164 10.29 -12.13 -0.86
CA LEU A 164 9.61 -12.93 -1.90
C LEU A 164 10.16 -12.69 -3.32
N LEU A 165 11.01 -11.68 -3.52
CA LEU A 165 11.60 -11.37 -4.81
C LEU A 165 12.78 -12.30 -5.15
N THR A 166 12.97 -12.53 -6.44
CA THR A 166 14.20 -13.15 -6.95
C THR A 166 15.38 -12.18 -6.86
N ALA A 167 16.61 -12.69 -6.89
CA ALA A 167 17.81 -11.86 -6.79
C ALA A 167 17.89 -10.75 -7.89
N PRO A 168 17.54 -11.00 -9.16
CA PRO A 168 17.47 -9.95 -10.18
C PRO A 168 16.45 -8.85 -9.86
N GLN A 169 15.26 -9.22 -9.39
CA GLN A 169 14.21 -8.27 -9.01
C GLN A 169 14.65 -7.41 -7.81
N GLN A 170 15.26 -8.02 -6.79
CA GLN A 170 15.86 -7.31 -5.64
C GLN A 170 16.98 -6.35 -6.05
N ALA A 171 17.77 -6.72 -7.06
CA ALA A 171 18.81 -5.85 -7.59
C ALA A 171 18.20 -4.65 -8.31
N LEU A 172 17.24 -4.86 -9.20
CA LEU A 172 16.56 -3.78 -9.92
C LEU A 172 15.90 -2.81 -8.94
N LEU A 173 15.13 -3.31 -7.97
CA LEU A 173 14.45 -2.46 -6.99
C LEU A 173 15.42 -1.55 -6.20
N ARG A 174 16.60 -2.06 -5.83
CA ARG A 174 17.64 -1.26 -5.17
C ARG A 174 18.22 -0.17 -6.07
N HIS A 175 18.36 -0.43 -7.37
CA HIS A 175 18.85 0.55 -8.33
C HIS A 175 17.82 1.66 -8.57
N LEU A 176 16.53 1.32 -8.60
CA LEU A 176 15.44 2.29 -8.76
C LEU A 176 15.29 3.22 -7.55
N ALA A 177 15.77 2.84 -6.37
CA ALA A 177 15.69 3.65 -5.16
C ALA A 177 16.47 4.98 -5.22
N VAL A 178 17.28 5.21 -6.27
CA VAL A 178 17.95 6.50 -6.52
C VAL A 178 16.97 7.61 -6.95
N PHE A 179 15.80 7.25 -7.48
CA PHE A 179 14.82 8.20 -7.99
C PHE A 179 13.91 8.70 -6.86
N GLY A 180 13.87 10.02 -6.64
CA GLY A 180 13.04 10.65 -5.61
C GLY A 180 11.59 10.97 -6.04
N SER A 181 11.26 10.90 -7.33
CA SER A 181 9.97 11.36 -7.85
C SER A 181 9.48 10.56 -9.08
N GLY A 182 9.68 9.23 -9.05
CA GLY A 182 9.37 8.33 -10.16
C GLY A 182 10.44 8.30 -11.26
N PHE A 183 10.24 7.43 -12.24
CA PHE A 183 11.17 7.21 -13.35
C PHE A 183 10.41 6.72 -14.60
N ASN A 184 11.05 6.84 -15.77
CA ASN A 184 10.58 6.20 -17.00
C ASN A 184 11.43 4.96 -17.32
N LEU A 185 10.98 4.15 -18.29
CA LEU A 185 11.66 2.90 -18.67
C LEU A 185 13.14 3.14 -19.06
N ALA A 186 13.42 4.16 -19.86
CA ALA A 186 14.78 4.47 -20.30
C ALA A 186 15.71 4.81 -19.11
N ALA A 187 15.21 5.50 -18.09
CA ALA A 187 15.97 5.80 -16.88
C ALA A 187 16.22 4.53 -16.04
N ALA A 188 15.23 3.64 -15.94
CA ALA A 188 15.42 2.34 -15.28
C ALA A 188 16.48 1.48 -15.98
N GLU A 189 16.45 1.44 -17.32
CA GLU A 189 17.44 0.71 -18.14
C GLU A 189 18.85 1.29 -17.95
N ALA A 190 18.98 2.62 -17.94
CA ALA A 190 20.25 3.29 -17.76
C ALA A 190 20.89 3.03 -16.40
N VAL A 191 20.10 3.01 -15.32
CA VAL A 191 20.62 2.78 -13.96
C VAL A 191 20.87 1.30 -13.67
N PHE A 192 20.07 0.39 -14.21
CA PHE A 192 20.25 -1.05 -13.99
C PHE A 192 21.37 -1.65 -14.85
N GLY A 193 21.53 -1.19 -16.09
CA GLY A 193 22.64 -1.57 -16.96
C GLY A 193 22.66 -3.04 -17.40
N GLN A 194 21.53 -3.75 -17.29
CA GLN A 194 21.37 -5.15 -17.71
C GLN A 194 20.17 -5.33 -18.65
N PRO A 195 20.15 -6.37 -19.50
CA PRO A 195 18.98 -6.69 -20.33
C PRO A 195 17.78 -7.14 -19.47
N ASN A 196 16.60 -7.22 -20.08
CA ASN A 196 15.33 -7.70 -19.48
C ASN A 196 14.75 -6.79 -18.38
N VAL A 197 15.09 -5.50 -18.37
CA VAL A 197 14.53 -4.52 -17.42
C VAL A 197 13.01 -4.43 -17.52
N LEU A 198 12.46 -4.52 -18.73
CA LEU A 198 11.02 -4.45 -18.95
C LEU A 198 10.29 -5.61 -18.27
N ASP A 199 10.76 -6.85 -18.42
CA ASP A 199 10.16 -8.03 -17.79
C ASP A 199 10.28 -7.97 -16.27
N LEU A 200 11.45 -7.55 -15.76
CA LEU A 200 11.66 -7.37 -14.32
C LEU A 200 10.80 -6.23 -13.74
N LEU A 201 10.55 -5.16 -14.50
CA LEU A 201 9.61 -4.10 -14.11
C LEU A 201 8.17 -4.62 -14.10
N ALA A 202 7.77 -5.41 -15.10
CA ALA A 202 6.46 -6.04 -15.13
C ALA A 202 6.24 -6.92 -13.89
N ASP A 203 7.23 -7.73 -13.51
CA ASP A 203 7.19 -8.54 -12.28
C ASP A 203 7.05 -7.68 -11.01
N LEU A 204 7.77 -6.54 -10.93
CA LEU A 204 7.68 -5.63 -9.79
C LEU A 204 6.33 -4.90 -9.74
N VAL A 205 5.74 -4.59 -10.89
CA VAL A 205 4.38 -4.04 -11.01
C VAL A 205 3.34 -5.06 -10.57
N ASP A 206 3.47 -6.30 -11.03
CA ASP A 206 2.59 -7.40 -10.62
C ASP A 206 2.65 -7.62 -9.11
N ARG A 207 3.80 -7.37 -8.48
CA ARG A 207 4.01 -7.46 -7.03
C ARG A 207 3.63 -6.20 -6.25
N SER A 208 3.06 -5.20 -6.91
CA SER A 208 2.71 -3.90 -6.33
C SER A 208 3.88 -3.16 -5.67
N LEU A 209 5.11 -3.43 -6.11
CA LEU A 209 6.32 -2.75 -5.63
C LEU A 209 6.70 -1.55 -6.51
N VAL A 210 6.20 -1.53 -7.75
CA VAL A 210 6.26 -0.40 -8.68
C VAL A 210 4.85 -0.13 -9.17
N LEU A 211 4.47 1.15 -9.29
CA LEU A 211 3.18 1.55 -9.81
C LEU A 211 3.37 2.21 -11.18
N VAL A 212 2.58 1.78 -12.16
CA VAL A 212 2.52 2.45 -13.46
C VAL A 212 1.51 3.58 -13.36
N THR A 213 1.99 4.82 -13.45
CA THR A 213 1.15 6.00 -13.56
C THR A 213 1.03 6.39 -15.03
N THR A 214 -0.19 6.46 -15.56
CA THR A 214 -0.44 7.17 -16.82
C THR A 214 -0.43 8.67 -16.49
N PRO A 215 0.36 9.51 -17.18
CA PRO A 215 0.25 10.95 -16.99
C PRO A 215 -1.20 11.36 -17.26
N ALA A 216 -1.77 12.16 -16.36
CA ALA A 216 -3.12 12.66 -16.52
C ALA A 216 -3.15 13.64 -17.71
N GLY A 217 -3.67 13.19 -18.85
CA GLY A 217 -4.10 14.01 -19.98
C GLY A 217 -3.00 14.58 -20.88
N GLU A 218 -2.99 14.11 -22.13
CA GLU A 218 -3.16 15.00 -23.29
C GLU A 218 -4.53 14.73 -23.91
#